data_AF-A0A4P6FUK2-F1
#
_entry.id   AF-A0A4P6FUK2-F1
#
_cell.length_a   1.000
_cell.length_b   1.000
_cell.length_c   1.000
_cell.angle_alpha   90.00
_cell.angle_beta   90.00
_cell.angle_gamma   90.00
#
_symmetry.space_group_name_H-M   'P 1'
#
loop_
_entity.id
_entity.type
_entity.pdbx_description
1 polymer ?
#
loop_
_entity_poly.entity_id
_entity_poly.type
_entity_poly.pdbx_seq_one_letter_code
_entity_poly.pdbx_strand_id
1 'polypeptide(L)'
;MTVTMKKGLIGAFRILAGVLIFYVFIVVLMAAISQQNVMIRLSAVDQAASYSSGWRRVGEIQADREERTALKGQQGPLADNLAKSQQALRAREEEYHSAWAQFLPLAQRADGIAACDVSLDDPRLDEYAPRLAVWRAVEQCVRDETLPQALRDQFATLAQEKISFPATYRRALAANDDVMTATKAMADLTAKLDGLKSEPKDADLEKSFQEVDALLGNWLLGGRTFVALPPALVQLILSAAAGAFGALLVTLVLIVYPKTNFTLVSRNKYAPRMLLGALIAVCVYVLLQAGTAVLGTGSGFEVAKANYMTFCAVSILAGMFSDRAAAWLSARAIIFFPADATAGARSVDSRSWPGVRDGVPEHAS
;
A
#
# COMPACT_ATOMS: atom_id res chain seq x y z
N MET A 1 -29.93 -49.08 -1.08
CA MET A 1 -29.73 -47.63 -0.89
C MET A 1 -28.74 -47.06 -1.94
N THR A 2 -28.89 -47.38 -3.23
CA THR A 2 -27.67 -47.55 -4.08
C THR A 2 -27.66 -46.97 -5.50
N VAL A 3 -28.76 -46.43 -6.05
CA VAL A 3 -28.72 -45.82 -7.41
C VAL A 3 -29.35 -44.43 -7.47
N THR A 4 -30.48 -44.21 -6.79
CA THR A 4 -31.14 -42.89 -6.69
C THR A 4 -30.30 -41.88 -5.90
N MET A 5 -29.63 -42.32 -4.82
CA MET A 5 -28.77 -41.45 -4.01
C MET A 5 -27.52 -40.97 -4.77
N LYS A 6 -26.91 -41.83 -5.61
CA LYS A 6 -25.76 -41.46 -6.47
C LYS A 6 -26.16 -40.44 -7.54
N LYS A 7 -27.35 -40.58 -8.15
CA LYS A 7 -27.86 -39.61 -9.15
C LYS A 7 -28.13 -38.24 -8.52
N GLY A 8 -28.67 -38.20 -7.30
CA GLY A 8 -28.88 -36.95 -6.55
C GLY A 8 -27.58 -36.24 -6.20
N LEU A 9 -26.56 -36.98 -5.73
CA LEU A 9 -25.25 -36.42 -5.38
C LEU A 9 -24.53 -35.81 -6.60
N ILE A 10 -24.60 -36.47 -7.76
CA ILE A 10 -24.01 -35.98 -9.02
C ILE A 10 -24.73 -34.71 -9.52
N GLY A 11 -26.06 -34.65 -9.36
CA GLY A 11 -26.84 -33.45 -9.70
C GLY A 11 -26.47 -32.25 -8.82
N ALA A 12 -26.41 -32.46 -7.50
CA ALA A 12 -26.02 -31.43 -6.55
C ALA A 12 -24.60 -30.89 -6.81
N PHE A 13 -23.64 -31.77 -7.09
CA PHE A 13 -22.27 -31.36 -7.43
C PHE A 13 -22.20 -30.49 -8.69
N ARG A 14 -23.02 -30.77 -9.70
CA ARG A 14 -23.07 -29.98 -10.94
C ARG A 14 -23.63 -28.59 -10.73
N ILE A 15 -24.71 -28.48 -9.93
CA ILE A 15 -25.29 -27.19 -9.56
C ILE A 15 -24.26 -26.38 -8.78
N LEU A 16 -23.58 -27.02 -7.81
CA LEU A 16 -22.57 -26.37 -6.98
C LEU A 16 -21.36 -25.90 -7.82
N ALA A 17 -20.89 -26.71 -8.76
CA ALA A 17 -19.83 -26.31 -9.69
C ALA A 17 -20.26 -25.13 -10.59
N GLY A 18 -21.50 -25.10 -11.05
CA GLY A 18 -22.02 -23.98 -11.83
C GLY A 18 -22.15 -22.69 -11.03
N VAL A 19 -22.65 -22.78 -9.79
CA VAL A 19 -22.70 -21.66 -8.85
C VAL A 19 -21.30 -21.14 -8.55
N LEU A 20 -20.31 -22.03 -8.37
CA LEU A 20 -18.92 -21.64 -8.15
C LEU A 20 -18.34 -20.89 -9.35
N ILE A 21 -18.57 -21.37 -10.58
CA ILE A 21 -18.11 -20.70 -11.80
C ILE A 21 -18.74 -19.31 -11.93
N PHE A 22 -20.05 -19.20 -11.68
CA PHE A 22 -20.76 -17.93 -11.69
C PHE A 22 -20.20 -16.98 -10.63
N TYR A 23 -19.99 -17.46 -9.41
CA TYR A 23 -19.41 -16.66 -8.32
C TYR A 23 -18.00 -16.17 -8.67
N VAL A 24 -17.12 -17.05 -9.15
CA VAL A 24 -15.76 -16.68 -9.58
C VAL A 24 -15.82 -15.65 -10.70
N PHE A 25 -16.71 -15.82 -11.68
CA PHE A 25 -16.91 -14.85 -12.74
C PHE A 25 -17.31 -13.47 -12.21
N ILE A 26 -18.29 -13.39 -11.29
CA ILE A 26 -18.71 -12.11 -10.69
C ILE A 26 -17.58 -11.46 -9.90
N VAL A 27 -16.83 -12.24 -9.12
CA VAL A 27 -15.68 -11.74 -8.34
C VAL A 27 -14.61 -11.14 -9.25
N VAL A 28 -14.21 -11.88 -10.29
CA VAL A 28 -13.18 -11.42 -11.23
C VAL A 28 -13.68 -10.20 -12.03
N LEU A 29 -14.97 -10.16 -12.38
CA LEU A 29 -15.59 -9.02 -13.05
C LEU A 29 -15.54 -7.76 -12.17
N MET A 30 -15.91 -7.86 -10.90
CA MET A 30 -15.85 -6.75 -9.95
C MET A 30 -14.41 -6.24 -9.75
N ALA A 31 -13.44 -7.16 -9.62
CA ALA A 31 -12.03 -6.81 -9.52
C ALA A 31 -11.53 -6.09 -10.78
N ALA A 32 -11.88 -6.58 -11.97
CA ALA A 32 -11.49 -5.96 -13.24
C ALA A 32 -12.08 -4.55 -13.41
N ILE A 33 -13.36 -4.36 -13.06
CA ILE A 33 -14.03 -3.05 -13.12
C ILE A 33 -13.34 -2.06 -12.19
N SER A 34 -13.06 -2.46 -10.95
CA SER A 34 -12.37 -1.60 -9.99
C SER A 34 -10.96 -1.23 -10.48
N GLN A 35 -10.19 -2.19 -10.98
CA GLN A 35 -8.88 -1.91 -11.57
C GLN A 35 -8.97 -0.97 -12.78
N GLN A 36 -10.04 -1.04 -13.58
CA GLN A 36 -10.28 -0.10 -14.67
C GLN A 36 -10.47 1.33 -14.16
N ASN A 37 -11.32 1.51 -13.15
CA ASN A 37 -11.59 2.81 -12.55
C ASN A 37 -10.31 3.42 -11.98
N VAL A 38 -9.50 2.62 -11.30
CA VAL A 38 -8.19 3.06 -10.79
C VAL A 38 -7.29 3.51 -11.93
N MET A 39 -7.16 2.73 -13.00
CA MET A 39 -6.31 3.08 -14.15
C MET A 39 -6.77 4.38 -14.82
N ILE A 40 -8.08 4.59 -14.96
CA ILE A 40 -8.64 5.84 -15.52
C ILE A 40 -8.27 7.02 -14.63
N ARG A 41 -8.45 6.91 -13.31
CA ARG A 41 -8.10 7.98 -12.36
C ARG A 41 -6.60 8.23 -12.29
N LEU A 42 -5.81 7.16 -12.30
CA LEU A 42 -4.35 7.22 -12.26
C LEU A 42 -3.81 7.98 -13.48
N SER A 43 -4.35 7.69 -14.68
CA SER A 43 -3.97 8.42 -15.90
C SER A 43 -4.33 9.91 -15.88
N ALA A 44 -5.28 10.32 -15.03
CA ALA A 44 -5.63 11.72 -14.84
C ALA A 44 -4.71 12.43 -13.83
N VAL A 45 -4.11 11.69 -12.90
CA VAL A 45 -3.17 12.21 -11.88
C VAL A 45 -1.73 12.21 -12.41
N ASP A 46 -1.32 11.13 -13.08
CA ASP A 46 0.00 10.96 -13.68
C ASP A 46 -0.07 10.01 -14.89
N GLN A 47 0.27 10.55 -16.07
CA GLN A 47 0.24 9.78 -17.32
C GLN A 47 1.33 8.70 -17.38
N ALA A 48 2.39 8.79 -16.58
CA ALA A 48 3.48 7.82 -16.55
C ALA A 48 3.29 6.74 -15.47
N ALA A 49 2.34 6.90 -14.54
CA ALA A 49 2.17 5.99 -13.43
C ALA A 49 1.48 4.68 -13.88
N SER A 50 2.14 3.56 -13.62
CA SER A 50 1.56 2.22 -13.77
C SER A 50 0.72 1.84 -12.54
N TYR A 51 -0.23 0.91 -12.70
CA TYR A 51 -1.04 0.39 -11.58
C TYR A 51 -0.18 -0.08 -10.40
N SER A 52 0.90 -0.85 -10.67
CA SER A 52 1.77 -1.41 -9.63
C SER A 52 2.59 -0.34 -8.91
N SER A 53 3.09 0.67 -9.62
CA SER A 53 3.79 1.80 -9.00
C SER A 53 2.85 2.66 -8.16
N GLY A 54 1.62 2.91 -8.66
CA GLY A 54 0.59 3.62 -7.90
C GLY A 54 0.19 2.87 -6.62
N TRP A 55 -0.02 1.55 -6.72
CA TRP A 55 -0.35 0.72 -5.56
C TRP A 55 0.75 0.71 -4.51
N ARG A 56 2.01 0.56 -4.95
CA ARG A 56 3.17 0.66 -4.05
C ARG A 56 3.23 2.01 -3.35
N ARG A 57 3.04 3.10 -4.10
CA ARG A 57 3.06 4.46 -3.56
C ARG A 57 1.96 4.69 -2.53
N VAL A 58 0.75 4.16 -2.74
CA VAL A 58 -0.32 4.19 -1.72
C VAL A 58 0.10 3.48 -0.43
N GLY A 59 0.78 2.33 -0.53
CA GLY A 59 1.34 1.64 0.64
C GLY A 59 2.39 2.47 1.37
N GLU A 60 3.26 3.17 0.63
CA GLU A 60 4.25 4.10 1.20
C GLU A 60 3.57 5.28 1.91
N ILE A 61 2.54 5.89 1.30
CA ILE A 61 1.78 7.00 1.91
C ILE A 61 1.08 6.54 3.20
N GLN A 62 0.51 5.32 3.23
CA GLN A 62 -0.10 4.76 4.43
C GLN A 62 0.94 4.56 5.54
N ALA A 63 2.13 4.03 5.22
CA ALA A 63 3.22 3.87 6.17
C ALA A 63 3.71 5.23 6.70
N ASP A 64 3.90 6.22 5.82
CA ASP A 64 4.30 7.58 6.20
C ASP A 64 3.26 8.24 7.13
N ARG A 65 1.97 7.96 6.91
CA ARG A 65 0.87 8.46 7.76
C ARG A 65 0.86 7.82 9.14
N GLU A 66 1.11 6.51 9.22
CA GLU A 66 1.26 5.80 10.49
C GLU A 66 2.47 6.33 11.27
N GLU A 67 3.62 6.48 10.60
CA GLU A 67 4.81 7.06 11.20
C GLU A 67 4.58 8.50 11.67
N ARG A 68 3.96 9.34 10.84
CA ARG A 68 3.60 10.71 11.21
C ARG A 68 2.66 10.76 12.41
N THR A 69 1.73 9.81 12.52
CA THR A 69 0.83 9.73 13.68
C THR A 69 1.59 9.34 14.95
N ALA A 70 2.50 8.37 14.85
CA ALA A 70 3.39 7.98 15.95
C ALA A 70 4.30 9.13 16.40
N LEU A 71 4.90 9.86 15.46
CA LEU A 71 5.75 11.02 15.72
C LEU A 71 4.97 12.19 16.34
N LYS A 72 3.75 12.47 15.86
CA LYS A 72 2.86 13.45 16.49
C LYS A 72 2.52 13.08 17.93
N GLY A 73 2.37 11.79 18.23
CA GLY A 73 2.21 11.30 19.60
C GLY A 73 3.38 11.64 20.53
N GLN A 74 4.59 11.83 19.98
CA GLN A 74 5.80 12.21 20.75
C GLN A 74 5.92 13.73 20.98
N GLN A 75 5.20 14.57 20.23
CA GLN A 75 5.28 16.03 20.38
C GLN A 75 4.82 16.51 21.74
N GLY A 76 3.71 15.96 22.27
CA GLY A 76 3.17 16.34 23.58
C GLY A 76 4.19 16.14 24.71
N PRO A 77 4.69 14.91 24.92
CA PRO A 77 5.70 14.63 25.95
C PRO A 77 6.97 15.47 25.82
N LEU A 78 7.45 15.72 24.60
CA LEU A 78 8.64 16.55 24.37
C LEU A 78 8.39 18.04 24.66
N ALA A 79 7.22 18.56 24.28
CA ALA A 79 6.82 19.93 24.62
C ALA A 79 6.68 20.12 26.14
N ASP A 80 6.09 19.15 26.83
CA ASP A 80 5.99 19.14 28.29
C ASP A 80 7.38 19.09 28.95
N ASN A 81 8.29 18.27 28.41
CA ASN A 81 9.67 18.18 28.89
C ASN A 81 10.39 19.52 28.70
N LEU A 82 10.27 20.14 27.52
CA LEU A 82 10.85 21.45 27.25
C LEU A 82 10.30 22.52 28.20
N ALA A 83 8.99 22.55 28.44
CA ALA A 83 8.36 23.49 29.36
C ALA A 83 8.88 23.30 30.80
N LYS A 84 9.00 22.03 31.25
CA LYS A 84 9.58 21.71 32.57
C LYS A 84 11.05 22.11 32.67
N SER A 85 11.86 21.84 31.64
CA SER A 85 13.27 22.25 31.61
C SER A 85 13.41 23.77 31.61
N GLN A 86 12.56 24.50 30.88
CA GLN A 86 12.55 25.97 30.89
C GLN A 86 12.14 26.53 32.25
N GLN A 87 11.15 25.94 32.90
CA GLN A 87 10.74 26.33 34.25
C GLN A 87 11.85 26.06 35.27
N ALA A 88 12.51 24.88 35.18
CA ALA A 88 13.63 24.52 36.02
C ALA A 88 14.82 25.47 35.81
N LEU A 89 15.13 25.82 34.56
CA LEU A 89 16.15 26.81 34.22
C LEU A 89 15.83 28.13 34.94
N ARG A 90 14.66 28.74 34.71
CA ARG A 90 14.26 30.00 35.35
C ARG A 90 14.43 29.99 36.87
N ALA A 91 14.01 28.91 37.53
CA ALA A 91 14.18 28.75 38.97
C ALA A 91 15.66 28.68 39.38
N ARG A 92 16.52 27.98 38.61
CA ARG A 92 17.97 27.93 38.85
C ARG A 92 18.67 29.24 38.55
N GLU A 93 18.24 29.99 37.54
CA GLU A 93 18.76 31.33 37.26
C GLU A 93 18.42 32.28 38.41
N GLU A 94 17.20 32.24 38.93
CA GLU A 94 16.79 33.03 40.10
C GLU A 94 17.62 32.69 41.35
N GLU A 95 17.83 31.39 41.63
CA GLU A 95 18.74 30.93 42.70
C GLU A 95 20.17 31.47 42.49
N TYR A 96 20.66 31.44 41.25
CA TYR A 96 21.99 31.92 40.88
C TYR A 96 22.12 33.44 41.04
N HIS A 97 21.15 34.21 40.56
CA HIS A 97 21.11 35.67 40.70
C HIS A 97 21.00 36.10 42.16
N SER A 98 20.18 35.39 42.96
CA SER A 98 20.07 35.62 44.41
C SER A 98 21.40 35.34 45.11
N ALA A 99 22.07 34.23 44.79
CA ALA A 99 23.40 33.90 45.33
C ALA A 99 24.45 34.96 44.94
N TRP A 100 24.42 35.46 43.70
CA TRP A 100 25.29 36.55 43.26
C TRP A 100 25.02 37.84 44.05
N ALA A 101 23.75 38.22 44.21
CA ALA A 101 23.37 39.43 44.93
C ALA A 101 23.81 39.40 46.40
N GLN A 102 23.80 38.23 47.04
CA GLN A 102 24.31 38.04 48.40
C GLN A 102 25.85 38.10 48.45
N PHE A 103 26.53 37.61 47.42
CA PHE A 103 27.99 37.62 47.31
C PHE A 103 28.56 39.00 46.92
N LEU A 104 27.84 39.79 46.12
CA LEU A 104 28.30 41.05 45.53
C LEU A 104 28.84 42.06 46.57
N PRO A 105 28.19 42.30 47.72
CA PRO A 105 28.73 43.23 48.73
C PRO A 105 30.07 42.78 49.32
N LEU A 106 30.38 41.49 49.29
CA LEU A 106 31.66 40.97 49.73
C LEU A 106 32.71 41.12 48.62
N ALA A 107 32.34 40.85 47.36
CA ALA A 107 33.22 41.10 46.21
C ALA A 107 33.61 42.59 46.10
N GLN A 108 32.66 43.53 46.29
CA GLN A 108 32.94 44.97 46.29
C GLN A 108 33.90 45.41 47.39
N ARG A 109 33.86 44.75 48.55
CA ARG A 109 34.79 45.02 49.65
C ARG A 109 36.17 44.42 49.39
N ALA A 110 36.26 43.31 48.66
CA ALA A 110 37.52 42.71 48.25
C ALA A 110 38.21 43.48 47.11
N ASP A 111 37.44 44.00 46.15
CA ASP A 111 37.89 44.85 45.03
C ASP A 111 38.64 46.11 45.52
N GLY A 112 38.20 46.70 46.64
CA GLY A 112 38.87 47.85 47.26
C GLY A 112 40.19 47.55 47.98
N ILE A 113 40.65 46.30 48.02
CA ILE A 113 41.87 45.88 48.72
C ILE A 113 42.95 45.59 47.68
N ALA A 114 44.01 46.41 47.66
CA ALA A 114 45.08 46.32 46.68
C ALA A 114 45.81 44.95 46.61
N ALA A 115 45.66 44.11 47.64
CA ALA A 115 46.22 42.77 47.68
C ALA A 115 45.32 41.71 47.01
N CYS A 116 44.07 42.03 46.67
CA CYS A 116 43.15 41.13 45.95
C CYS A 116 43.07 41.55 44.47
N ASP A 117 43.38 40.61 43.56
CA ASP A 117 43.16 40.81 42.12
C ASP A 117 41.70 40.51 41.75
N VAL A 118 40.80 41.35 42.24
CA VAL A 118 39.36 41.30 41.95
C VAL A 118 39.04 42.50 41.07
N SER A 119 38.34 42.27 39.96
CA SER A 119 37.91 43.33 39.05
C SER A 119 36.42 43.22 38.80
N LEU A 120 35.66 44.20 39.28
CA LEU A 120 34.22 44.33 39.04
C LEU A 120 33.87 45.21 37.82
N ASP A 121 34.87 45.64 37.04
CA ASP A 121 34.67 46.51 35.87
C ASP A 121 34.43 45.74 34.55
N ASP A 122 34.37 44.40 34.57
CA ASP A 122 34.11 43.62 33.34
C ASP A 122 32.67 43.87 32.86
N PRO A 123 32.45 44.43 31.65
CA PRO A 123 31.11 44.70 31.13
C PRO A 123 30.26 43.44 30.96
N ARG A 124 30.86 42.24 30.99
CA ARG A 124 30.19 40.93 30.86
C ARG A 124 29.79 40.33 32.22
N LEU A 125 29.76 41.12 33.29
CA LEU A 125 29.33 40.67 34.62
C LEU A 125 27.85 40.29 34.70
N ASP A 126 27.09 40.44 33.63
CA ASP A 126 25.78 39.83 33.42
C ASP A 126 25.85 38.33 33.07
N GLU A 127 26.95 37.88 32.46
CA GLU A 127 27.18 36.49 32.09
C GLU A 127 27.63 35.58 33.25
N TYR A 128 27.49 34.27 33.04
CA TYR A 128 27.82 33.24 34.03
C TYR A 128 29.33 33.14 34.35
N ALA A 129 30.18 33.14 33.32
CA ALA A 129 31.61 32.87 33.48
C ALA A 129 32.40 33.99 34.21
N PRO A 130 32.18 35.29 33.91
CA PRO A 130 32.90 36.38 34.58
C PRO A 130 32.60 36.45 36.08
N ARG A 131 31.34 36.22 36.49
CA ARG A 131 30.97 36.16 37.92
C ARG A 131 31.67 35.02 38.66
N LEU A 132 31.84 33.87 38.02
CA LEU A 132 32.59 32.75 38.60
C LEU A 132 34.08 33.08 38.74
N ALA A 133 34.66 33.82 37.80
CA ALA A 133 36.04 34.29 37.91
C ALA A 133 36.22 35.23 39.11
N VAL A 134 35.32 36.20 39.30
CA VAL A 134 35.31 37.08 40.48
C VAL A 134 35.19 36.26 41.77
N TRP A 135 34.29 35.28 41.81
CA TRP A 135 34.16 34.42 42.99
C TRP A 135 35.46 33.68 43.33
N ARG A 136 36.15 33.12 42.33
CA ARG A 136 37.44 32.43 42.52
C ARG A 136 38.55 33.38 42.96
N ALA A 137 38.60 34.59 42.40
CA ALA A 137 39.59 35.61 42.78
C ALA A 137 39.43 36.01 44.25
N VAL A 138 38.18 36.22 44.70
CA VAL A 138 37.88 36.48 46.10
C VAL A 138 38.24 35.27 46.98
N GLU A 139 37.89 34.05 46.58
CA GLU A 139 38.25 32.82 47.31
C GLU A 139 39.78 32.70 47.49
N GLN A 140 40.54 32.97 46.45
CA GLN A 140 41.99 32.93 46.48
C GLN A 140 42.56 34.00 47.42
N CYS A 141 42.04 35.23 47.36
CA CYS A 141 42.45 36.30 48.27
C CYS A 141 42.16 35.96 49.75
N VAL A 142 41.06 35.26 50.03
CA VAL A 142 40.72 34.81 51.40
C VAL A 142 41.73 33.79 51.91
N ARG A 143 42.22 32.89 51.04
CA ARG A 143 43.19 31.85 51.39
C ARG A 143 44.59 32.40 51.63
N ASP A 144 44.98 33.47 50.95
CA ASP A 144 46.31 34.09 51.07
C ASP A 144 46.47 34.96 52.35
N GLU A 145 45.48 34.93 53.25
CA GLU A 145 45.46 35.64 54.54
C GLU A 145 45.59 37.18 54.48
N THR A 146 45.50 37.76 53.28
CA THR A 146 45.62 39.21 53.05
C THR A 146 44.36 39.98 53.44
N LEU A 147 43.22 39.29 53.58
CA LEU A 147 41.93 39.89 53.95
C LEU A 147 41.78 40.07 55.48
N PRO A 148 41.17 41.18 55.95
CA PRO A 148 40.80 41.37 57.35
C PRO A 148 39.98 40.21 57.89
N GLN A 149 40.22 39.81 59.14
CA GLN A 149 39.55 38.66 59.78
C GLN A 149 38.03 38.70 59.63
N ALA A 150 37.41 39.86 59.82
CA ALA A 150 35.96 40.03 59.68
C ALA A 150 35.43 39.70 58.26
N LEU A 151 36.21 39.93 57.20
CA LEU A 151 35.86 39.57 55.83
C LEU A 151 36.08 38.07 55.57
N ARG A 152 37.13 37.48 56.14
CA ARG A 152 37.37 36.04 56.09
C ARG A 152 36.25 35.26 56.78
N ASP A 153 35.79 35.71 57.94
CA ASP A 153 34.69 35.10 58.69
C ASP A 153 33.36 35.21 57.91
N GLN A 154 33.09 36.35 57.27
CA GLN A 154 31.91 36.53 56.41
C GLN A 154 31.95 35.63 55.16
N PHE A 155 33.11 35.49 54.52
CA PHE A 155 33.27 34.57 53.40
C PHE A 155 33.11 33.11 53.84
N ALA A 156 33.68 32.73 54.99
CA ALA A 156 33.50 31.40 55.57
C ALA A 156 32.03 31.11 55.89
N THR A 157 31.29 32.11 56.39
CA THR A 157 29.85 31.99 56.65
C THR A 157 29.06 31.78 55.34
N LEU A 158 29.35 32.57 54.30
CA LEU A 158 28.73 32.41 52.97
C LEU A 158 29.12 31.09 52.26
N ALA A 159 30.32 30.56 52.55
CA ALA A 159 30.78 29.28 52.03
C ALA A 159 30.17 28.08 52.79
N GLN A 160 29.82 28.25 54.07
CA GLN A 160 29.21 27.22 54.93
C GLN A 160 27.68 27.20 54.85
N GLU A 161 27.02 28.36 54.76
CA GLU A 161 25.64 28.43 54.32
C GLU A 161 25.59 27.80 52.92
N LYS A 162 24.63 26.89 52.68
CA LYS A 162 24.53 26.03 51.47
C LYS A 162 24.38 26.79 50.13
N ILE A 163 24.69 28.08 50.09
CA ILE A 163 24.71 29.02 48.98
C ILE A 163 26.15 29.11 48.45
N SER A 164 26.82 27.97 48.23
CA SER A 164 28.10 28.00 47.52
C SER A 164 27.80 28.41 46.08
N PHE A 165 28.13 29.65 45.71
CA PHE A 165 27.96 30.21 44.37
C PHE A 165 28.40 29.25 43.22
N PRO A 166 29.51 28.48 43.34
CA PRO A 166 29.87 27.49 42.32
C PRO A 166 28.88 26.32 42.15
N ALA A 167 28.13 25.98 43.20
CA ALA A 167 27.10 24.94 43.11
C ALA A 167 25.84 25.46 42.41
N THR A 168 25.40 26.69 42.70
CA THR A 168 24.25 27.30 41.99
C THR A 168 24.60 27.56 40.52
N TYR A 169 25.80 28.04 40.22
CA TYR A 169 26.34 28.14 38.86
C TYR A 169 26.26 26.81 38.10
N ARG A 170 26.79 25.71 38.68
CA ARG A 170 26.79 24.40 38.01
C ARG A 170 25.36 23.88 37.76
N ARG A 171 24.43 24.14 38.67
CA ARG A 171 23.02 23.75 38.49
C ARG A 171 22.33 24.56 37.41
N ALA A 172 22.60 25.87 37.30
CA ALA A 172 22.07 26.71 36.24
C ALA A 172 22.60 26.28 34.87
N LEU A 173 23.90 25.97 34.77
CA LEU A 173 24.52 25.49 33.53
C LEU A 173 23.96 24.13 33.09
N ALA A 174 23.80 23.18 34.03
CA ALA A 174 23.16 21.90 33.75
C ALA A 174 21.70 22.06 33.29
N ALA A 175 20.93 22.96 33.91
CA ALA A 175 19.55 23.23 33.49
C ALA A 175 19.49 23.86 32.09
N ASN A 176 20.48 24.66 31.71
CA ASN A 176 20.59 25.20 30.37
C ASN A 176 20.91 24.10 29.34
N ASP A 177 21.81 23.17 29.66
CA ASP A 177 22.11 22.01 28.82
C ASP A 177 20.87 21.11 28.63
N ASP A 178 20.05 20.94 29.68
CA ASP A 178 18.78 20.22 29.61
C ASP A 178 17.79 20.91 28.63
N VAL A 179 17.67 22.24 28.68
CA VAL A 179 16.84 23.02 27.75
C VAL A 179 17.35 22.88 26.32
N MET A 180 18.67 22.97 26.09
CA MET A 180 19.26 22.82 24.76
C MET A 180 19.04 21.41 24.19
N THR A 181 19.15 20.39 25.04
CA THR A 181 18.88 18.99 24.66
C THR A 181 17.41 18.79 24.30
N ALA A 182 16.49 19.30 25.10
CA ALA A 182 15.04 19.23 24.83
C ALA A 182 14.67 20.02 23.56
N THR A 183 15.28 21.18 23.34
CA THR A 183 15.08 22.01 22.15
C THR A 183 15.55 21.29 20.88
N LYS A 184 16.74 20.65 20.95
CA LYS A 184 17.26 19.85 19.84
C LYS A 184 16.35 18.66 19.51
N ALA A 185 15.86 17.94 20.54
CA ALA A 185 14.92 16.84 20.33
C ALA A 185 13.62 17.29 19.64
N MET A 186 13.08 18.47 20.03
CA MET A 186 11.93 19.08 19.36
C MET A 186 12.23 19.48 17.91
N ALA A 187 13.41 20.04 17.64
CA ALA A 187 13.84 20.40 16.29
C ALA A 187 14.00 19.17 15.40
N ASP A 188 14.64 18.11 15.89
CA ASP A 188 14.83 16.83 15.20
C ASP A 188 13.49 16.17 14.87
N LEU A 189 12.53 16.20 15.81
CA LEU A 189 11.17 15.68 15.58
C LEU A 189 10.42 16.50 14.52
N THR A 190 10.55 17.83 14.56
CA THR A 190 9.94 18.72 13.57
C THR A 190 10.52 18.47 12.18
N ALA A 191 11.84 18.32 12.07
CA ALA A 191 12.50 17.99 10.81
C ALA A 191 12.02 16.65 10.23
N LYS A 192 11.84 15.62 11.08
CA LYS A 192 11.25 14.33 10.66
C LYS A 192 9.81 14.48 10.15
N LEU A 193 8.98 15.24 10.87
CA LEU A 193 7.58 15.49 10.47
C LEU A 193 7.46 16.27 9.16
N ASP A 194 8.38 17.21 8.93
CA ASP A 194 8.49 17.96 7.69
C ASP A 194 8.97 17.10 6.53
N GLY A 195 9.89 16.15 6.77
CA GLY A 195 10.31 15.16 5.78
C GLY A 195 9.19 14.24 5.31
N LEU A 196 8.21 13.94 6.17
CA LEU A 196 7.04 13.09 5.86
C LEU A 196 5.87 13.86 5.22
N LYS A 197 6.11 15.05 4.62
CA LYS A 197 5.05 15.80 3.94
C LYS A 197 4.62 15.08 2.66
N SER A 198 3.45 14.45 2.74
CA SER A 198 2.67 13.99 1.59
C SER A 198 2.43 15.14 0.60
N GLU A 199 2.70 14.89 -0.67
CA GLU A 199 2.37 15.82 -1.74
C GLU A 199 0.85 15.91 -1.92
N PRO A 200 0.29 17.03 -2.41
CA PRO A 200 -1.14 17.11 -2.70
C PRO A 200 -1.61 16.04 -3.70
N LYS A 201 -0.72 15.60 -4.60
CA LYS A 201 -0.98 14.49 -5.54
C LYS A 201 -1.14 13.14 -4.85
N ASP A 202 -0.52 12.93 -3.70
CA ASP A 202 -0.63 11.67 -2.93
C ASP A 202 -2.06 11.46 -2.42
N ALA A 203 -2.77 12.54 -2.06
CA ALA A 203 -4.17 12.46 -1.60
C ALA A 203 -5.14 12.05 -2.73
N ASP A 204 -4.89 12.53 -3.96
CA ASP A 204 -5.69 12.14 -5.13
C ASP A 204 -5.35 10.72 -5.60
N LEU A 205 -4.10 10.30 -5.40
CA LEU A 205 -3.67 8.92 -5.60
C LEU A 205 -4.38 7.97 -4.63
N GLU A 206 -4.39 8.25 -3.32
CA GLU A 206 -5.11 7.44 -2.33
C GLU A 206 -6.59 7.30 -2.66
N LYS A 207 -7.28 8.41 -2.99
CA LYS A 207 -8.69 8.38 -3.41
C LYS A 207 -8.92 7.52 -4.65
N SER A 208 -7.93 7.43 -5.54
CA SER A 208 -8.02 6.58 -6.73
C SER A 208 -8.00 5.10 -6.39
N PHE A 209 -7.39 4.70 -5.27
CA PHE A 209 -7.28 3.31 -4.82
C PHE A 209 -8.26 2.92 -3.70
N GLN A 210 -9.04 3.85 -3.13
CA GLN A 210 -10.05 3.55 -2.11
C GLN A 210 -11.11 2.50 -2.55
N GLU A 211 -11.46 2.48 -3.84
CA GLU A 211 -12.41 1.48 -4.36
C GLU A 211 -11.83 0.06 -4.34
N VAL A 212 -10.51 -0.05 -4.49
CA VAL A 212 -9.77 -1.30 -4.43
C VAL A 212 -9.63 -1.76 -2.97
N ASP A 213 -9.43 -0.83 -2.04
CA ASP A 213 -9.39 -1.13 -0.60
C ASP A 213 -10.71 -1.71 -0.08
N ALA A 214 -11.85 -1.24 -0.58
CA ALA A 214 -13.16 -1.81 -0.26
C ALA A 214 -13.30 -3.27 -0.71
N LEU A 215 -12.69 -3.63 -1.84
CA LEU A 215 -12.63 -5.02 -2.34
C LEU A 215 -11.65 -5.88 -1.53
N LEU A 216 -10.53 -5.31 -1.09
CA LEU A 216 -9.55 -6.00 -0.24
C LEU A 216 -10.10 -6.37 1.13
N GLY A 217 -10.95 -5.52 1.71
CA GLY A 217 -11.57 -5.75 3.00
C GLY A 217 -12.62 -6.87 3.00
N ASN A 218 -13.08 -7.32 1.83
CA ASN A 218 -14.13 -8.32 1.71
C ASN A 218 -13.58 -9.68 1.26
N TRP A 219 -13.37 -10.60 2.21
CA TRP A 219 -12.87 -11.95 1.94
C TRP A 219 -13.79 -12.75 0.98
N LEU A 220 -15.09 -12.44 0.99
CA LEU A 220 -16.13 -13.01 0.12
C LEU A 220 -16.06 -12.49 -1.34
N LEU A 221 -15.12 -11.61 -1.67
CA LEU A 221 -14.89 -11.14 -3.04
C LEU A 221 -13.50 -11.55 -3.55
N GLY A 222 -12.97 -12.68 -3.06
CA GLY A 222 -11.69 -13.22 -3.54
C GLY A 222 -10.45 -12.58 -2.93
N GLY A 223 -10.61 -11.73 -1.91
CA GLY A 223 -9.56 -11.21 -1.04
C GLY A 223 -8.38 -10.54 -1.75
N ARG A 224 -7.26 -10.41 -1.02
CA ARG A 224 -5.99 -9.81 -1.48
C ARG A 224 -5.42 -10.38 -2.79
N THR A 225 -5.86 -11.57 -3.20
CA THR A 225 -5.29 -12.33 -4.31
C THR A 225 -5.50 -11.72 -5.69
N PHE A 226 -6.68 -11.18 -6.00
CA PHE A 226 -6.96 -10.64 -7.35
C PHE A 226 -6.52 -9.20 -7.52
N VAL A 227 -6.58 -8.41 -6.45
CA VAL A 227 -6.19 -7.00 -6.44
C VAL A 227 -4.69 -6.82 -6.67
N ALA A 228 -3.87 -7.71 -6.11
CA ALA A 228 -2.42 -7.66 -6.25
C ALA A 228 -1.92 -8.05 -7.67
N LEU A 229 -2.79 -8.65 -8.50
CA LEU A 229 -2.40 -9.06 -9.84
C LEU A 229 -2.42 -7.86 -10.79
N PRO A 230 -1.42 -7.76 -11.70
CA PRO A 230 -1.45 -6.80 -12.80
C PRO A 230 -2.77 -6.86 -13.58
N PRO A 231 -3.33 -5.73 -14.03
CA PRO A 231 -4.60 -5.69 -14.76
C PRO A 231 -4.66 -6.63 -15.97
N ALA A 232 -3.54 -6.80 -16.68
CA ALA A 232 -3.44 -7.73 -17.81
C ALA A 232 -3.72 -9.19 -17.42
N LEU A 233 -3.26 -9.64 -16.25
CA LEU A 233 -3.53 -10.99 -15.76
C LEU A 233 -5.00 -11.13 -15.33
N VAL A 234 -5.55 -10.10 -14.67
CA VAL A 234 -6.97 -10.09 -14.27
C VAL A 234 -7.88 -10.15 -15.49
N GLN A 235 -7.55 -9.45 -16.58
CA GLN A 235 -8.29 -9.53 -17.85
C GLN A 235 -8.22 -10.92 -18.49
N LEU A 236 -7.06 -11.59 -18.45
CA LEU A 236 -6.92 -12.95 -18.97
C LEU A 236 -7.79 -13.93 -18.17
N ILE A 237 -7.76 -13.82 -16.83
CA ILE A 237 -8.59 -14.61 -15.94
C ILE A 237 -10.09 -14.29 -16.18
N LEU A 238 -10.43 -13.01 -16.36
CA LEU A 238 -11.80 -12.58 -16.69
C LEU A 238 -12.26 -13.19 -18.01
N SER A 239 -11.43 -13.16 -19.05
CA SER A 239 -11.77 -13.76 -20.36
C SER A 239 -11.98 -15.27 -20.24
N ALA A 240 -11.11 -15.97 -19.51
CA ALA A 240 -11.27 -17.40 -19.24
C ALA A 240 -12.57 -17.69 -18.46
N ALA A 241 -12.86 -16.94 -17.41
CA ALA A 241 -14.07 -17.09 -16.59
C ALA A 241 -15.33 -16.75 -17.38
N ALA A 242 -15.30 -15.69 -18.20
CA ALA A 242 -16.37 -15.27 -19.10
C ALA A 242 -16.67 -16.33 -20.17
N GLY A 243 -15.62 -16.93 -20.76
CA GLY A 243 -15.75 -18.03 -21.72
C GLY A 243 -16.33 -19.30 -21.10
N ALA A 244 -15.86 -19.66 -19.90
CA ALA A 244 -16.43 -20.77 -19.13
C ALA A 244 -17.91 -20.51 -18.80
N PHE A 245 -18.25 -19.29 -18.41
CA PHE A 245 -19.62 -18.87 -18.13
C PHE A 245 -20.52 -18.92 -19.38
N GLY A 246 -20.04 -18.45 -20.54
CA GLY A 246 -20.76 -18.57 -21.81
C GLY A 246 -21.05 -20.02 -22.21
N ALA A 247 -20.06 -20.91 -22.06
CA ALA A 247 -20.26 -22.34 -22.28
C ALA A 247 -21.25 -22.96 -21.28
N LEU A 248 -21.23 -22.50 -20.03
CA LEU A 248 -22.18 -22.89 -18.99
C LEU A 248 -23.61 -22.46 -19.34
N LEU A 249 -23.82 -21.23 -19.84
CA LEU A 249 -25.15 -20.75 -20.27
C LEU A 249 -25.74 -21.60 -21.37
N VAL A 250 -24.96 -21.94 -22.41
CA VAL A 250 -25.42 -22.82 -23.49
C VAL A 250 -25.73 -24.22 -22.95
N THR A 251 -24.89 -24.73 -22.06
CA THR A 251 -25.12 -26.02 -21.40
C THR A 251 -26.45 -26.01 -20.62
N LEU A 252 -26.75 -24.92 -19.90
CA LEU A 252 -28.01 -24.76 -19.17
C LEU A 252 -29.21 -24.75 -20.13
N VAL A 253 -29.13 -23.99 -21.23
CA VAL A 253 -30.18 -23.93 -22.26
C VAL A 253 -30.42 -25.31 -22.87
N LEU A 254 -29.37 -26.07 -23.17
CA LEU A 254 -29.48 -27.42 -23.73
C LEU A 254 -30.07 -28.44 -22.75
N ILE A 255 -29.91 -28.24 -21.44
CA ILE A 255 -30.57 -29.05 -20.40
C ILE A 255 -32.08 -28.76 -20.39
N VAL A 256 -32.49 -27.48 -20.50
CA VAL A 256 -33.90 -27.09 -20.49
C VAL A 256 -34.59 -27.45 -21.82
N TYR A 257 -33.88 -27.33 -22.95
CA TYR A 257 -34.39 -27.56 -24.30
C TYR A 257 -33.63 -28.68 -25.03
N PRO A 258 -33.85 -29.95 -24.66
CA PRO A 258 -33.08 -31.09 -25.16
C PRO A 258 -33.42 -31.49 -26.61
N LYS A 259 -34.50 -30.96 -27.21
CA LYS A 259 -34.94 -31.28 -28.59
C LYS A 259 -34.15 -30.55 -29.68
N THR A 260 -32.92 -30.16 -29.41
CA THR A 260 -32.05 -29.49 -30.38
C THR A 260 -31.12 -30.52 -31.02
N ASN A 261 -30.88 -30.42 -32.33
CA ASN A 261 -30.05 -31.35 -33.12
C ASN A 261 -28.55 -31.36 -32.74
N PHE A 262 -28.18 -30.91 -31.54
CA PHE A 262 -26.80 -30.89 -31.06
C PHE A 262 -26.40 -32.27 -30.51
N THR A 263 -25.87 -33.12 -31.38
CA THR A 263 -25.38 -34.49 -31.09
C THR A 263 -24.28 -34.55 -30.01
N LEU A 264 -23.65 -33.42 -29.67
CA LEU A 264 -22.66 -33.28 -28.59
C LEU A 264 -23.25 -33.33 -27.16
N VAL A 265 -24.58 -33.28 -26.99
CA VAL A 265 -25.24 -33.32 -25.67
C VAL A 265 -25.27 -34.74 -25.07
N SER A 266 -24.96 -35.76 -25.86
CA SER A 266 -25.23 -37.17 -25.52
C SER A 266 -24.21 -37.87 -24.62
N ARG A 267 -23.07 -37.25 -24.24
CA ARG A 267 -22.10 -37.84 -23.29
C ARG A 267 -21.79 -36.87 -22.17
N ASN A 268 -21.74 -37.40 -20.96
CA ASN A 268 -21.52 -36.80 -19.62
C ASN A 268 -20.28 -35.86 -19.45
N LYS A 269 -19.83 -35.17 -20.49
CA LYS A 269 -18.59 -34.38 -20.57
C LYS A 269 -18.87 -32.87 -20.46
N TYR A 270 -19.44 -32.45 -19.33
CA TYR A 270 -19.69 -31.02 -19.06
C TYR A 270 -18.40 -30.23 -18.78
N ALA A 271 -17.50 -30.78 -17.97
CA ALA A 271 -16.25 -30.09 -17.60
C ALA A 271 -15.33 -29.81 -18.82
N PRO A 272 -15.15 -30.74 -19.77
CA PRO A 272 -14.40 -30.46 -20.99
C PRO A 272 -14.97 -29.33 -21.85
N ARG A 273 -16.31 -29.15 -21.88
CA ARG A 273 -16.95 -28.06 -22.63
C ARG A 273 -16.68 -26.70 -21.98
N MET A 274 -16.75 -26.62 -20.65
CA MET A 274 -16.43 -25.39 -19.92
C MET A 274 -14.95 -25.01 -20.11
N LEU A 275 -14.04 -25.98 -20.03
CA LEU A 275 -12.61 -25.76 -20.25
C LEU A 275 -12.32 -25.34 -21.70
N LEU A 276 -12.98 -25.97 -22.68
CA LEU A 276 -12.87 -25.60 -24.08
C LEU A 276 -13.39 -24.17 -24.34
N GLY A 277 -14.52 -23.80 -23.73
CA GLY A 277 -15.05 -22.44 -23.78
C GLY A 277 -14.10 -21.40 -23.19
N ALA A 278 -13.49 -21.70 -22.04
CA ALA A 278 -12.48 -20.86 -21.42
C ALA A 278 -11.23 -20.70 -22.32
N LEU A 279 -10.72 -21.81 -22.88
CA LEU A 279 -9.54 -21.80 -23.75
C LEU A 279 -9.78 -20.98 -25.02
N ILE A 280 -10.92 -21.19 -25.68
CA ILE A 280 -11.27 -20.44 -26.90
C ILE A 280 -11.42 -18.94 -26.59
N ALA A 281 -12.05 -18.58 -25.46
CA ALA A 281 -12.15 -17.19 -25.05
C ALA A 281 -10.78 -16.55 -24.82
N VAL A 282 -9.86 -17.24 -24.14
CA VAL A 282 -8.47 -16.77 -23.95
C VAL A 282 -7.75 -16.60 -25.30
N CYS A 283 -7.89 -17.55 -26.23
CA CYS A 283 -7.31 -17.44 -27.56
C CYS A 283 -7.86 -16.22 -28.32
N VAL A 284 -9.17 -16.00 -28.28
CA VAL A 284 -9.80 -14.81 -28.90
C VAL A 284 -9.29 -13.52 -28.26
N TYR A 285 -9.16 -13.48 -26.92
CA TYR A 285 -8.60 -12.33 -26.22
C TYR A 285 -7.15 -12.05 -26.64
N VAL A 286 -6.28 -13.06 -26.69
CA VAL A 286 -4.88 -12.91 -27.11
C VAL A 286 -4.81 -12.46 -28.57
N LEU A 287 -5.64 -13.00 -29.46
CA LEU A 287 -5.69 -12.58 -30.86
C LEU A 287 -6.13 -11.12 -31.02
N LEU A 288 -7.12 -10.68 -30.24
CA LEU A 288 -7.55 -9.29 -30.25
C LEU A 288 -6.43 -8.36 -29.76
N GLN A 289 -5.74 -8.73 -28.68
CA GLN A 289 -4.61 -7.95 -28.16
C GLN A 289 -3.40 -7.94 -29.11
N ALA A 290 -3.10 -9.06 -29.76
CA ALA A 290 -2.03 -9.13 -30.76
C ALA A 290 -2.37 -8.29 -32.00
N GLY A 291 -3.63 -8.32 -32.43
CA GLY A 291 -4.12 -7.51 -33.55
C GLY A 291 -4.01 -6.01 -33.28
N THR A 292 -4.36 -5.56 -32.08
CA THR A 292 -4.27 -4.14 -31.69
C THR A 292 -2.81 -3.68 -31.56
N ALA A 293 -1.92 -4.55 -31.09
CA ALA A 293 -0.48 -4.26 -31.02
C ALA A 293 0.15 -4.11 -32.42
N VAL A 294 -0.21 -4.99 -33.37
CA VAL A 294 0.35 -4.99 -34.73
C VAL A 294 -0.16 -3.81 -35.57
N LEU A 295 -1.42 -3.40 -35.37
CA LEU A 295 -2.04 -2.31 -36.14
C LEU A 295 -1.58 -0.91 -35.68
N GLY A 296 -0.73 -0.80 -34.67
CA GLY A 296 -0.12 0.48 -34.25
C GLY A 296 -1.12 1.52 -33.73
N THR A 297 -2.38 1.13 -33.47
CA THR A 297 -3.40 2.00 -32.87
C THR A 297 -3.13 2.14 -31.37
N GLY A 298 -2.00 2.74 -31.01
CA GLY A 298 -1.54 2.89 -29.63
C GLY A 298 -2.46 3.71 -28.73
N SER A 299 -3.46 4.40 -29.29
CA SER A 299 -4.43 5.23 -28.55
C SER A 299 -5.83 4.60 -28.41
N GLY A 300 -6.12 3.51 -29.12
CA GLY A 300 -7.45 2.87 -29.14
C GLY A 300 -7.66 1.76 -28.11
N PHE A 301 -6.58 1.14 -27.66
CA PHE A 301 -6.59 0.02 -26.69
C PHE A 301 -5.54 0.23 -25.58
N GLU A 302 -5.29 1.48 -25.17
CA GLU A 302 -4.64 1.69 -23.88
C GLU A 302 -5.48 0.99 -22.81
N VAL A 303 -4.82 0.27 -21.89
CA VAL A 303 -5.44 -0.54 -20.83
C VAL A 303 -6.47 0.26 -19.99
N ALA A 304 -6.40 1.59 -20.02
CA ALA A 304 -7.37 2.50 -19.39
C ALA A 304 -8.63 2.81 -20.22
N LYS A 305 -8.62 2.66 -21.56
CA LYS A 305 -9.72 3.00 -22.48
C LYS A 305 -10.42 1.79 -23.11
N ALA A 306 -9.78 0.61 -23.05
CA ALA A 306 -10.38 -0.65 -23.43
C ALA A 306 -11.62 -0.95 -22.57
N ASN A 307 -12.82 -1.00 -23.17
CA ASN A 307 -14.04 -1.33 -22.45
C ASN A 307 -14.04 -2.82 -22.04
N TYR A 308 -13.71 -3.12 -20.77
CA TYR A 308 -13.68 -4.49 -20.25
C TYR A 308 -15.01 -5.22 -20.41
N MET A 309 -16.14 -4.51 -20.41
CA MET A 309 -17.45 -5.10 -20.69
C MET A 309 -17.53 -5.65 -22.12
N THR A 310 -16.93 -4.98 -23.10
CA THR A 310 -16.89 -5.45 -24.48
C THR A 310 -16.07 -6.73 -24.60
N PHE A 311 -14.89 -6.78 -23.98
CA PHE A 311 -14.06 -7.99 -23.95
C PHE A 311 -14.73 -9.15 -23.23
N CYS A 312 -15.41 -8.87 -22.12
CA CYS A 312 -16.21 -9.84 -21.39
C CYS A 312 -17.34 -10.39 -22.28
N ALA A 313 -18.09 -9.52 -22.96
CA ALA A 313 -19.17 -9.92 -23.87
C ALA A 313 -18.66 -10.79 -25.04
N VAL A 314 -17.56 -10.38 -25.68
CA VAL A 314 -16.92 -11.17 -26.75
C VAL A 314 -16.46 -12.52 -26.23
N SER A 315 -15.89 -12.58 -25.02
CA SER A 315 -15.44 -13.82 -24.39
C SER A 315 -16.61 -14.75 -24.05
N ILE A 316 -17.73 -14.21 -23.56
CA ILE A 316 -18.97 -14.98 -23.35
C ILE A 316 -19.45 -15.57 -24.67
N LEU A 317 -19.54 -14.75 -25.73
CA LEU A 317 -19.97 -15.22 -27.06
C LEU A 317 -19.04 -16.30 -27.61
N ALA A 318 -17.72 -16.12 -27.49
CA ALA A 318 -16.73 -17.12 -27.89
C ALA A 318 -16.94 -18.44 -27.13
N GLY A 319 -17.21 -18.36 -25.82
CA GLY A 319 -17.59 -19.51 -24.99
C GLY A 319 -18.88 -20.19 -25.45
N MET A 320 -19.93 -19.42 -25.78
CA MET A 320 -21.21 -19.95 -26.27
C MET A 320 -21.08 -20.70 -27.62
N PHE A 321 -20.23 -20.21 -28.52
CA PHE A 321 -20.01 -20.82 -29.85
C PHE A 321 -18.87 -21.84 -29.91
N SER A 322 -18.14 -22.04 -28.82
CA SER A 322 -17.00 -22.96 -28.70
C SER A 322 -17.28 -24.35 -29.27
N ASP A 323 -18.42 -24.94 -28.93
CA ASP A 323 -18.82 -26.26 -29.42
C ASP A 323 -19.05 -26.30 -30.94
N ARG A 324 -19.63 -25.24 -31.51
CA ARG A 324 -19.84 -25.16 -32.97
C ARG A 324 -18.53 -24.97 -33.70
N ALA A 325 -17.64 -24.13 -33.15
CA ALA A 325 -16.30 -23.92 -33.69
C ALA A 325 -15.49 -25.23 -33.63
N ALA A 326 -15.53 -25.95 -32.52
CA ALA A 326 -14.83 -27.23 -32.37
C ALA A 326 -15.39 -28.33 -33.28
N ALA A 327 -16.71 -28.40 -33.45
CA ALA A 327 -17.33 -29.34 -34.39
C ALA A 327 -16.99 -29.01 -35.85
N TRP A 328 -16.94 -27.72 -36.20
CA TRP A 328 -16.52 -27.28 -37.53
C TRP A 328 -15.04 -27.58 -37.79
N LEU A 329 -14.17 -27.28 -36.82
CA LEU A 329 -12.73 -27.57 -36.91
C LEU A 329 -12.46 -29.06 -37.00
N SER A 330 -13.15 -29.91 -36.22
CA SER A 330 -12.97 -31.36 -36.30
C SER A 330 -13.46 -31.93 -37.62
N ALA A 331 -14.58 -31.44 -38.16
CA ALA A 331 -15.06 -31.83 -39.48
C ALA A 331 -14.08 -31.43 -40.60
N ARG A 332 -13.43 -30.27 -40.48
CA ARG A 332 -12.42 -29.83 -41.46
C ARG A 332 -11.03 -30.42 -41.23
N ALA A 333 -10.68 -30.83 -40.02
CA ALA A 333 -9.42 -31.50 -39.72
C ALA A 333 -9.28 -32.82 -40.50
N ILE A 334 -10.40 -33.50 -40.79
CA ILE A 334 -10.42 -34.69 -41.67
C ILE A 334 -9.95 -34.36 -43.10
N ILE A 335 -10.16 -33.13 -43.55
CA ILE A 335 -9.75 -32.64 -44.88
C ILE A 335 -8.26 -32.27 -44.90
N PHE A 336 -7.75 -31.69 -43.81
CA PHE A 336 -6.35 -31.22 -43.71
C PHE A 336 -5.37 -32.28 -43.21
N PHE A 337 -5.84 -33.23 -42.42
CA PHE A 337 -5.10 -34.40 -41.95
C PHE A 337 -5.82 -35.67 -42.44
N PRO A 338 -5.85 -35.92 -43.77
CA PRO A 338 -6.38 -37.17 -44.29
C PRO A 338 -5.59 -38.32 -43.65
N ALA A 339 -6.31 -39.20 -42.97
CA ALA A 339 -5.76 -40.29 -42.19
C ALA A 339 -5.19 -41.39 -43.10
N ASP A 340 -4.06 -41.12 -43.75
CA ASP A 340 -3.20 -42.12 -44.39
C ASP A 340 -1.73 -41.85 -44.02
N ALA A 341 -1.46 -41.92 -42.72
CA ALA A 341 -0.17 -42.36 -42.20
C ALA A 341 -0.43 -43.49 -41.18
N THR A 342 -1.04 -44.55 -41.71
CA THR A 342 -0.90 -45.98 -41.34
C THR A 342 -0.95 -46.42 -39.87
N ALA A 343 -1.91 -47.32 -39.62
CA ALA A 343 -2.03 -48.32 -38.54
C ALA A 343 -2.72 -47.88 -37.23
N GLY A 344 -4.05 -48.12 -37.15
CA GLY A 344 -4.71 -48.34 -35.85
C GLY A 344 -6.19 -47.98 -35.71
N ALA A 345 -6.80 -47.25 -36.65
CA ALA A 345 -8.20 -46.86 -36.53
C ALA A 345 -9.13 -47.95 -37.09
N ARG A 346 -9.59 -48.86 -36.22
CA ARG A 346 -10.71 -49.77 -36.52
C ARG A 346 -11.94 -48.98 -36.97
N SER A 347 -12.42 -49.33 -38.16
CA SER A 347 -13.73 -49.06 -38.78
C SER A 347 -14.74 -48.31 -37.92
N VAL A 348 -14.93 -47.02 -38.22
CA VAL A 348 -16.21 -46.35 -38.01
C VAL A 348 -17.01 -46.55 -39.29
N ASP A 349 -18.07 -47.34 -39.18
CA ASP A 349 -19.03 -47.68 -40.23
C ASP A 349 -19.64 -46.39 -40.83
N SER A 350 -19.48 -46.21 -42.14
CA SER A 350 -19.93 -45.05 -42.90
C SER A 350 -21.40 -45.14 -43.33
N ARG A 351 -22.18 -46.10 -42.81
CA ARG A 351 -23.61 -46.25 -43.10
C ARG A 351 -24.51 -45.57 -42.07
N SER A 352 -24.49 -44.24 -42.00
CA SER A 352 -25.66 -43.46 -41.55
C SER A 352 -25.50 -41.97 -41.83
N TRP A 353 -25.62 -41.59 -43.11
CA TRP A 353 -26.04 -40.24 -43.49
C TRP A 353 -27.41 -40.35 -44.16
N PRO A 354 -28.53 -40.04 -43.48
CA PRO A 354 -29.81 -39.86 -44.14
C PRO A 354 -29.95 -38.40 -44.53
N GLY A 355 -29.98 -38.09 -45.83
CA GLY A 355 -30.41 -36.77 -46.29
C GLY A 355 -29.77 -36.20 -47.54
N VAL A 356 -29.57 -36.99 -48.59
CA VAL A 356 -29.52 -36.47 -49.97
C VAL A 356 -30.26 -37.49 -50.84
N ARG A 357 -31.58 -37.29 -51.02
CA ARG A 357 -32.33 -37.95 -52.10
C ARG A 357 -32.23 -37.02 -53.30
N ASP A 358 -31.35 -37.36 -54.23
CA ASP A 358 -31.39 -36.81 -55.57
C ASP A 358 -32.64 -37.37 -56.27
N GLY A 359 -33.54 -36.46 -56.63
CA GLY A 359 -34.65 -36.76 -57.52
C GLY A 359 -34.12 -36.83 -58.95
N VAL A 360 -34.15 -38.03 -59.54
CA VAL A 360 -34.04 -38.21 -60.99
C VAL A 360 -35.40 -38.69 -61.48
N PRO A 361 -36.09 -37.96 -62.37
CA PRO A 361 -37.31 -38.44 -63.00
C PRO A 361 -36.96 -39.46 -64.10
N GLU A 362 -37.49 -40.67 -63.98
CA GLU A 362 -37.48 -41.70 -65.01
C GLU A 362 -38.49 -41.29 -66.12
N HIS A 363 -37.97 -40.93 -67.29
CA HIS A 363 -38.73 -40.93 -68.55
C HIS A 363 -38.40 -42.22 -69.31
N ALA A 364 -39.42 -43.01 -69.60
CA ALA A 364 -39.47 -44.01 -70.68
C ALA A 364 -40.96 -44.38 -70.85
N SER A 365 -41.63 -43.90 -71.90
CA SER A 365 -41.71 -44.46 -73.27
C SER A 365 -42.49 -45.77 -73.31
#